data_AF-A0A817AWA5-F1
#
_entry.id   AF-A0A817AWA5-F1
#
_cell.length_a   1.000
_cell.length_b   1.000
_cell.length_c   1.000
_cell.angle_alpha   90.00
_cell.angle_beta   90.00
_cell.angle_gamma   90.00
#
_symmetry.space_group_name_H-M   'P 1'
#
loop_
_entity.id
_entity.type
_entity.pdbx_description
1 polymer ?
#
loop_
_entity_poly.entity_id
_entity_poly.type
_entity_poly.pdbx_seq_one_letter_code
_entity_poly.pdbx_strand_id
1 'polypeptide(L)'
;MTKKQKTSKQNEQDHRPFRYQSLHERLNNININVVHRIRYHDTNDLQDTDNLIRTSYFHQSLAHWSTLNFSEAYSKIYQKLLPLANSLEQVVYNREQIILLIRQSLNEYNPLIIETLLDLIVQLARDLQSDFYIYYKQYLFIDIINLLINSKKQQQNEINTQLLEQVFQCLTYLFKYLWRIMLKDLANLYELYTKYLFSSKIINTLTTNYEYIRSFAAESFAYLLRKIENYQSFIDYLFNTTERDENELDSLALVFSETCKNVQSTFHSCTKSLLLCLLKKIIEKPKVIHLCIKKIYLLLIQHTNKQYVEILWNCLMNIYRTINPNNIND
;
A
#
# COMPACT_ATOMS: atom_id res chain seq x y z
N MET A 1 5.20 20.24 50.47
CA MET A 1 4.97 19.08 49.58
C MET A 1 3.71 19.32 48.77
N THR A 2 3.83 19.37 47.44
CA THR A 2 2.77 18.95 46.50
C THR A 2 3.42 18.89 45.11
N LYS A 3 3.88 17.69 44.73
CA LYS A 3 4.28 17.40 43.35
C LYS A 3 3.04 17.58 42.49
N LYS A 4 3.05 18.55 41.57
CA LYS A 4 2.08 18.59 40.47
C LYS A 4 2.12 17.25 39.75
N GLN A 5 0.99 16.55 39.72
CA GLN A 5 0.80 15.34 38.94
C GLN A 5 1.09 15.67 37.47
N LYS A 6 2.01 14.93 36.86
CA LYS A 6 2.19 14.95 35.41
C LYS A 6 0.92 14.35 34.81
N THR A 7 0.01 15.20 34.35
CA THR A 7 -1.06 14.81 33.45
C THR A 7 -0.46 14.16 32.21
N SER A 8 -0.93 12.97 31.87
CA SER A 8 -0.55 12.24 30.67
C SER A 8 -0.89 13.08 29.43
N LYS A 9 0.05 13.16 28.47
CA LYS A 9 -0.08 13.89 27.18
C LYS A 9 -1.36 13.57 26.38
N GLN A 10 -2.05 12.48 26.70
CA GLN A 10 -3.33 12.11 26.08
C GLN A 10 -4.48 13.04 26.52
N ASN A 11 -4.49 13.55 27.76
CA ASN A 11 -5.60 14.37 28.27
C ASN A 11 -5.55 15.85 27.82
N GLU A 12 -4.45 16.31 27.25
CA GLU A 12 -4.33 17.66 26.66
C GLU A 12 -4.80 17.70 25.18
N GLN A 13 -5.18 16.55 24.60
CA GLN A 13 -5.59 16.47 23.19
C GLN A 13 -6.93 17.13 22.88
N ASP A 14 -7.82 17.31 23.87
CA ASP A 14 -9.24 17.64 23.63
C ASP A 14 -9.58 19.14 23.53
N HIS A 15 -8.65 20.07 23.77
CA HIS A 15 -9.01 21.51 23.92
C HIS A 15 -8.41 22.48 22.89
N ARG A 16 -7.60 22.02 21.92
CA ARG A 16 -7.05 22.90 20.88
C ARG A 16 -7.23 22.31 19.48
N PRO A 17 -8.11 22.89 18.62
CA PRO A 17 -8.37 22.36 17.28
C PRO A 17 -7.16 22.49 16.35
N PHE A 18 -6.29 23.48 16.59
CA PHE A 18 -5.04 23.66 15.85
C PHE A 18 -3.86 23.53 16.79
N ARG A 19 -2.96 22.59 16.48
CA ARG A 19 -1.70 22.40 17.20
C ARG A 19 -0.59 22.04 16.22
N TYR A 20 0.63 22.42 16.58
CA TYR A 20 1.80 21.91 15.89
C TYR A 20 1.89 20.40 16.07
N GLN A 21 2.17 19.69 14.99
CA GLN A 21 2.53 18.28 15.00
C GLN A 21 3.93 18.14 14.42
N SER A 22 4.81 17.45 15.13
CA SER A 22 6.13 17.11 14.60
C SER A 22 6.01 16.21 13.38
N LEU A 23 7.06 16.16 12.54
CA LEU A 23 7.10 15.29 11.36
C LEU A 23 6.82 13.82 11.73
N HIS A 24 7.42 13.34 12.83
CA HIS A 24 7.26 11.98 13.32
C HIS A 24 5.80 11.70 13.75
N GLU A 25 5.16 12.65 14.45
CA GLU A 25 3.74 12.54 14.81
C GLU A 25 2.85 12.52 13.57
N ARG A 26 3.13 13.37 12.57
CA ARG A 26 2.39 13.39 11.30
C ARG A 26 2.52 12.06 10.57
N LEU A 27 3.74 11.52 10.44
CA LEU A 27 3.99 10.23 9.80
C LEU A 27 3.26 9.08 10.51
N ASN A 28 3.26 9.06 11.85
CA ASN A 28 2.55 8.04 12.62
C ASN A 28 1.02 8.13 12.47
N ASN A 29 0.49 9.31 12.15
CA ASN A 29 -0.95 9.54 11.97
C ASN A 29 -1.44 9.27 10.54
N ILE A 30 -0.54 9.05 9.57
CA ILE A 30 -0.94 8.73 8.20
C ILE A 30 -1.67 7.39 8.20
N ASN A 31 -2.89 7.38 7.67
CA ASN A 31 -3.64 6.16 7.43
C ASN A 31 -3.77 5.93 5.92
N ILE A 32 -2.98 4.99 5.41
CA ILE A 32 -2.98 4.61 3.99
C ILE A 32 -4.05 3.55 3.67
N ASN A 33 -4.60 2.86 4.68
CA ASN A 33 -5.65 1.88 4.47
C ASN A 33 -6.99 2.59 4.22
N VAL A 34 -7.20 2.89 2.95
CA VAL A 34 -8.34 3.64 2.43
C VAL A 34 -9.42 2.74 1.82
N VAL A 35 -9.25 1.42 1.87
CA VAL A 35 -10.10 0.47 1.16
C VAL A 35 -11.55 0.49 1.63
N HIS A 36 -11.76 0.81 2.91
CA HIS A 36 -13.07 0.93 3.55
C HIS A 36 -13.68 2.34 3.49
N ARG A 37 -12.97 3.34 2.96
CA ARG A 37 -13.50 4.69 2.82
C ARG A 37 -14.48 4.73 1.65
N ILE A 38 -15.64 5.33 1.88
CA ILE A 38 -16.61 5.66 0.83
C ILE A 38 -16.11 6.94 0.15
N ARG A 39 -15.81 6.88 -1.15
CA ARG A 39 -15.46 8.06 -1.94
C ARG A 39 -16.70 8.69 -2.58
N TYR A 40 -16.54 9.93 -3.04
CA TYR A 40 -17.56 10.64 -3.83
C TYR A 40 -18.07 9.81 -5.02
N HIS A 41 -17.18 9.12 -5.72
CA HIS A 41 -17.56 8.23 -6.82
C HIS A 41 -18.36 7.00 -6.34
N ASP A 42 -18.07 6.48 -5.13
CA ASP A 42 -18.78 5.33 -4.57
C ASP A 42 -20.21 5.67 -4.11
N THR A 43 -20.53 6.96 -3.88
CA THR A 43 -21.89 7.40 -3.51
C THR A 43 -22.77 7.66 -4.72
N ASN A 44 -22.19 8.15 -5.83
CA ASN A 44 -22.93 8.33 -7.08
C ASN A 44 -23.31 6.97 -7.72
N ASP A 45 -22.58 5.90 -7.38
CA ASP A 45 -22.87 4.52 -7.76
C ASP A 45 -24.24 4.00 -7.28
N LEU A 46 -24.87 4.64 -6.28
CA LEU A 46 -26.09 4.14 -5.65
C LEU A 46 -27.39 4.70 -6.24
N GLN A 47 -27.33 5.73 -7.10
CA GLN A 47 -28.54 6.47 -7.50
C GLN A 47 -29.03 6.21 -8.93
N ASP A 48 -28.19 5.76 -9.88
CA ASP A 48 -28.61 5.55 -11.28
C ASP A 48 -27.90 4.35 -11.96
N THR A 49 -28.37 3.12 -11.75
CA THR A 49 -27.68 1.91 -12.25
C THR A 49 -27.59 1.79 -13.78
N ASP A 50 -28.53 2.37 -14.52
CA ASP A 50 -28.55 2.28 -16.00
C ASP A 50 -27.61 3.28 -16.68
N ASN A 51 -27.31 4.42 -16.04
CA ASN A 51 -26.30 5.37 -16.54
C ASN A 51 -24.87 4.90 -16.23
N LEU A 52 -24.67 4.14 -15.15
CA LEU A 52 -23.34 3.69 -14.70
C LEU A 52 -22.58 2.82 -15.70
N ILE A 53 -23.28 2.03 -16.52
CA ILE A 53 -22.62 1.18 -17.54
C ILE A 53 -21.98 2.04 -18.64
N ARG A 54 -22.47 3.27 -18.85
CA ARG A 54 -21.96 4.21 -19.88
C ARG A 54 -21.09 5.32 -19.30
N THR A 55 -21.21 5.65 -18.02
CA THR A 55 -20.43 6.73 -17.40
C THR A 55 -19.06 6.24 -16.93
N SER A 56 -18.00 6.85 -17.43
CA SER A 56 -16.62 6.61 -17.00
C SER A 56 -16.36 7.19 -15.60
N TYR A 57 -15.68 6.43 -14.74
CA TYR A 57 -15.20 6.91 -13.45
C TYR A 57 -14.15 8.01 -13.61
N PHE A 58 -13.28 7.87 -14.61
CA PHE A 58 -12.29 8.89 -14.96
C PHE A 58 -12.95 10.21 -15.38
N HIS A 59 -13.98 10.16 -16.22
CA HIS A 59 -14.76 11.34 -16.60
C HIS A 59 -15.38 12.04 -15.38
N GLN A 60 -16.03 11.28 -14.49
CA GLN A 60 -16.63 11.83 -13.28
C GLN A 60 -15.59 12.50 -12.38
N SER A 61 -14.39 11.92 -12.25
CA SER A 61 -13.31 12.52 -11.45
C SER A 61 -12.75 13.78 -12.11
N LEU A 62 -12.60 13.81 -13.44
CA LEU A 62 -12.26 15.04 -14.16
C LEU A 62 -13.27 16.17 -13.89
N ALA A 63 -14.57 15.86 -13.98
CA ALA A 63 -15.62 16.83 -13.69
C ALA A 63 -15.58 17.28 -12.22
N HIS A 64 -15.41 16.35 -11.28
CA HIS A 64 -15.30 16.67 -9.86
C HIS A 64 -14.12 17.60 -9.57
N TRP A 65 -12.93 17.26 -10.07
CA TRP A 65 -11.74 18.09 -9.87
C TRP A 65 -11.82 19.45 -10.57
N SER A 66 -12.61 19.60 -11.63
CA SER A 66 -12.90 20.92 -12.22
C SER A 66 -13.66 21.88 -11.29
N THR A 67 -14.34 21.34 -10.27
CA THR A 67 -15.02 22.13 -9.24
C THR A 67 -14.14 22.41 -8.01
N LEU A 68 -13.04 21.67 -7.83
CA LEU A 68 -12.17 21.74 -6.65
C LEU A 68 -10.81 22.40 -6.94
N ASN A 69 -10.20 22.11 -8.09
CA ASN A 69 -8.86 22.55 -8.43
C ASN A 69 -8.88 23.62 -9.52
N PHE A 70 -8.73 24.88 -9.13
CA PHE A 70 -8.72 26.02 -10.05
C PHE A 70 -7.31 26.45 -10.46
N SER A 71 -6.29 25.61 -10.23
CA SER A 71 -4.92 25.95 -10.63
C SER A 71 -4.78 26.03 -12.16
N GLU A 72 -3.87 26.90 -12.61
CA GLU A 72 -3.54 27.01 -14.04
C GLU A 72 -3.02 25.67 -14.60
N ALA A 73 -2.22 24.97 -13.78
CA ALA A 73 -1.68 23.65 -14.12
C ALA A 73 -2.80 22.63 -14.36
N TYR A 74 -3.83 22.61 -13.50
CA TYR A 74 -4.98 21.71 -13.70
C TYR A 74 -5.80 22.13 -14.92
N SER A 75 -6.05 23.42 -15.09
CA SER A 75 -6.82 23.94 -16.24
C SER A 75 -6.20 23.52 -17.58
N LYS A 76 -4.86 23.56 -17.68
CA LYS A 76 -4.11 23.13 -18.88
C LYS A 76 -4.28 21.65 -19.20
N ILE A 77 -4.20 20.76 -18.20
CA ILE A 77 -4.36 19.32 -18.44
C ILE A 77 -5.83 18.95 -18.66
N TYR A 78 -6.75 19.58 -17.92
CA TYR A 78 -8.19 19.37 -18.07
C TYR A 78 -8.66 19.66 -19.50
N GLN A 79 -8.26 20.79 -20.09
CA GLN A 79 -8.58 21.13 -21.48
C GLN A 79 -8.10 20.09 -22.51
N LYS A 80 -6.99 19.39 -22.22
CA LYS A 80 -6.46 18.33 -23.08
C LYS A 80 -7.17 16.99 -22.85
N LEU A 81 -7.54 16.68 -21.62
CA LEU A 81 -8.14 15.39 -21.24
C LEU A 81 -9.64 15.33 -21.52
N LEU A 82 -10.38 16.42 -21.30
CA LEU A 82 -11.83 16.47 -21.49
C LEU A 82 -12.31 15.94 -22.85
N PRO A 83 -11.75 16.37 -24.01
CA PRO A 83 -12.21 15.87 -25.32
C PRO A 83 -11.92 14.38 -25.54
N LEU A 84 -10.99 13.78 -24.79
CA LEU A 84 -10.60 12.38 -24.92
C LEU A 84 -11.42 11.44 -24.02
N ALA A 85 -12.18 12.00 -23.08
CA ALA A 85 -12.73 11.27 -21.94
C ALA A 85 -14.15 11.72 -21.58
N ASN A 86 -15.02 12.01 -22.55
CA ASN A 86 -16.43 12.33 -22.25
C ASN A 86 -17.28 11.09 -21.94
N SER A 87 -16.87 9.92 -22.40
CA SER A 87 -17.54 8.64 -22.12
C SER A 87 -16.54 7.53 -21.88
N LEU A 88 -17.00 6.39 -21.35
CA LEU A 88 -16.16 5.22 -21.14
C LEU A 88 -15.54 4.70 -22.44
N GLU A 89 -16.30 4.68 -23.53
CA GLU A 89 -15.81 4.24 -24.83
C GLU A 89 -14.68 5.14 -25.35
N GLN A 90 -14.79 6.45 -25.14
CA GLN A 90 -13.70 7.38 -25.47
C GLN A 90 -12.47 7.16 -24.60
N VAL A 91 -12.64 6.89 -23.31
CA VAL A 91 -11.51 6.56 -22.41
C VAL A 91 -10.80 5.30 -22.86
N VAL A 92 -11.53 4.24 -23.23
CA VAL A 92 -10.94 2.99 -23.75
C VAL A 92 -10.23 3.23 -25.09
N TYR A 93 -10.87 3.97 -26.01
CA TYR A 93 -10.30 4.27 -27.33
C TYR A 93 -9.02 5.13 -27.23
N ASN A 94 -9.04 6.18 -26.42
CA ASN A 94 -7.94 7.15 -26.26
C ASN A 94 -6.97 6.82 -25.12
N ARG A 95 -7.04 5.61 -24.54
CA ARG A 95 -6.30 5.22 -23.32
C ARG A 95 -4.81 5.58 -23.36
N GLU A 96 -4.15 5.34 -24.48
CA GLU A 96 -2.72 5.63 -24.66
C GLU A 96 -2.44 7.13 -24.56
N GLN A 97 -3.22 7.95 -25.26
CA GLN A 97 -3.07 9.39 -25.26
C GLN A 97 -3.35 9.98 -23.86
N ILE A 98 -4.39 9.49 -23.18
CA ILE A 98 -4.72 9.90 -21.81
C ILE A 98 -3.55 9.59 -20.86
N ILE A 99 -3.01 8.36 -20.93
CA ILE A 99 -1.91 7.92 -20.07
C ILE A 99 -0.64 8.73 -20.35
N LEU A 100 -0.34 9.02 -21.61
CA LEU A 100 0.81 9.85 -21.98
C LEU A 100 0.69 11.28 -21.43
N LEU A 101 -0.50 11.89 -21.49
CA LEU A 101 -0.75 13.22 -20.93
C LEU A 101 -0.57 13.23 -19.40
N ILE A 102 -1.16 12.26 -18.70
CA ILE A 102 -1.01 12.12 -17.25
C ILE A 102 0.47 11.94 -16.90
N ARG A 103 1.17 11.06 -17.62
CA ARG A 103 2.58 10.79 -17.41
C ARG A 103 3.46 12.02 -17.63
N GLN A 104 3.19 12.79 -18.68
CA GLN A 104 3.90 14.05 -18.92
C GLN A 104 3.73 15.00 -17.73
N SER A 105 2.49 15.17 -17.24
CA SER A 105 2.22 16.05 -16.10
C SER A 105 2.81 15.56 -14.77
N LEU A 106 2.89 14.24 -14.54
CA LEU A 106 3.63 13.67 -13.41
C LEU A 106 5.11 14.06 -13.45
N ASN A 107 5.72 13.97 -14.64
CA ASN A 107 7.14 14.23 -14.85
C ASN A 107 7.50 15.72 -14.79
N GLU A 108 6.61 16.60 -15.25
CA GLU A 108 6.75 18.05 -15.10
C GLU A 108 6.74 18.50 -13.63
N TYR A 109 6.16 17.67 -12.74
CA TYR A 109 6.02 17.88 -11.30
C TYR A 109 5.47 19.25 -10.92
N ASN A 110 4.18 19.31 -10.58
CA ASN A 110 3.56 20.50 -10.02
C ASN A 110 2.74 20.15 -8.76
N PRO A 111 3.16 20.60 -7.56
CA PRO A 111 2.50 20.29 -6.29
C PRO A 111 0.99 20.55 -6.26
N LEU A 112 0.50 21.53 -7.03
CA LEU A 112 -0.92 21.94 -7.02
C LEU A 112 -1.86 20.94 -7.70
N ILE A 113 -1.32 19.98 -8.46
CA ILE A 113 -2.13 19.01 -9.21
C ILE A 113 -1.82 17.55 -8.87
N ILE A 114 -0.84 17.27 -8.00
CA ILE A 114 -0.43 15.89 -7.72
C ILE A 114 -1.58 15.07 -7.15
N GLU A 115 -2.33 15.63 -6.20
CA GLU A 115 -3.51 14.96 -5.64
C GLU A 115 -4.52 14.58 -6.73
N THR A 116 -4.82 15.54 -7.59
CA THR A 116 -5.72 15.37 -8.73
C THR A 116 -5.21 14.30 -9.69
N LEU A 117 -3.93 14.33 -10.06
CA LEU A 117 -3.33 13.33 -10.97
C LEU A 117 -3.37 11.93 -10.36
N LEU A 118 -3.05 11.79 -9.06
CA LEU A 118 -3.07 10.50 -8.37
C LEU A 118 -4.49 9.92 -8.30
N ASP A 119 -5.51 10.75 -8.04
CA ASP A 119 -6.90 10.29 -8.07
C ASP A 119 -7.37 9.91 -9.49
N LEU A 120 -7.02 10.72 -10.50
CA LEU A 120 -7.33 10.43 -11.90
C LEU A 120 -6.71 9.10 -12.36
N ILE A 121 -5.47 8.79 -11.95
CA ILE A 121 -4.81 7.50 -12.22
C ILE A 121 -5.60 6.34 -11.61
N VAL A 122 -6.07 6.51 -10.37
CA VAL A 122 -6.89 5.51 -9.68
C VAL A 122 -8.20 5.26 -10.42
N GLN A 123 -8.90 6.30 -10.86
CA GLN A 123 -10.16 6.14 -11.60
C GLN A 123 -9.93 5.55 -12.99
N LEU A 124 -8.85 5.93 -13.66
CA LEU A 124 -8.47 5.35 -14.94
C LEU A 124 -8.21 3.84 -14.82
N ALA A 125 -7.56 3.42 -13.72
CA ALA A 125 -7.36 2.01 -13.44
C ALA A 125 -8.67 1.26 -13.16
N ARG A 126 -9.67 1.92 -12.56
CA ARG A 126 -11.01 1.35 -12.34
C ARG A 126 -11.76 1.14 -13.66
N ASP A 127 -11.68 2.11 -14.58
CA ASP A 127 -12.29 2.02 -15.92
C ASP A 127 -11.60 0.95 -16.80
N LEU A 128 -10.27 0.98 -16.89
CA LEU A 128 -9.50 0.19 -17.88
C LEU A 128 -9.04 -1.19 -17.38
N GLN A 129 -8.93 -1.40 -16.07
CA GLN A 129 -8.52 -2.67 -15.46
C GLN A 129 -7.24 -3.29 -16.07
N SER A 130 -7.37 -4.39 -16.82
CA SER A 130 -6.24 -5.10 -17.45
C SER A 130 -5.47 -4.23 -18.43
N ASP A 131 -6.18 -3.37 -19.16
CA ASP A 131 -5.59 -2.52 -20.20
C ASP A 131 -4.71 -1.44 -19.55
N PHE A 132 -5.06 -1.00 -18.34
CA PHE A 132 -4.23 -0.09 -17.56
C PHE A 132 -2.98 -0.77 -16.98
N TYR A 133 -3.08 -2.03 -16.56
CA TYR A 133 -2.02 -2.71 -15.82
C TYR A 133 -0.71 -2.86 -16.63
N ILE A 134 -0.79 -2.89 -17.96
CA ILE A 134 0.37 -2.90 -18.85
C ILE A 134 1.23 -1.64 -18.61
N TYR A 135 0.59 -0.47 -18.64
CA TYR A 135 1.24 0.83 -18.44
C TYR A 135 1.68 1.04 -16.99
N TYR A 136 0.92 0.51 -16.02
CA TYR A 136 1.31 0.50 -14.62
C TYR A 136 2.69 -0.12 -14.40
N LYS A 137 2.87 -1.34 -14.92
CA LYS A 137 4.13 -2.08 -14.81
C LYS A 137 5.25 -1.46 -15.62
N GLN A 138 4.93 -0.94 -16.80
CA GLN A 138 5.96 -0.44 -17.71
C GLN A 138 6.58 0.87 -17.23
N TYR A 139 5.78 1.79 -16.68
CA TYR A 139 6.31 3.11 -16.27
C TYR A 139 5.53 3.82 -15.16
N LEU A 140 4.19 3.73 -15.07
CA LEU A 140 3.44 4.58 -14.14
C LEU A 140 3.78 4.32 -12.68
N PHE A 141 4.08 3.07 -12.30
CA PHE A 141 4.54 2.78 -10.94
C PHE A 141 5.79 3.60 -10.58
N ILE A 142 6.78 3.60 -11.48
CA ILE A 142 8.04 4.32 -11.27
C ILE A 142 7.78 5.84 -11.28
N ASP A 143 6.94 6.33 -12.21
CA ASP A 143 6.59 7.75 -12.29
C ASP A 143 5.90 8.25 -11.00
N ILE A 144 5.00 7.43 -10.42
CA ILE A 144 4.35 7.71 -9.12
C ILE A 144 5.38 7.75 -7.99
N ILE A 145 6.30 6.78 -7.91
CA ILE A 145 7.35 6.76 -6.87
C ILE A 145 8.31 7.94 -7.05
N ASN A 146 8.61 8.35 -8.28
CA ASN A 146 9.47 9.49 -8.58
C ASN A 146 8.93 10.82 -8.03
N LEU A 147 7.62 10.95 -7.79
CA LEU A 147 7.05 12.11 -7.12
C LEU A 147 7.69 12.33 -5.73
N LEU A 148 7.94 11.25 -4.98
CA LEU A 148 8.58 11.29 -3.66
C LEU A 148 10.05 11.72 -3.71
N ILE A 149 10.68 11.58 -4.89
CA ILE A 149 12.06 11.99 -5.15
C ILE A 149 12.09 13.46 -5.53
N ASN A 150 11.24 13.85 -6.48
CA ASN A 150 11.20 15.20 -7.03
C ASN A 150 10.76 16.23 -5.98
N SER A 151 9.91 15.84 -5.02
CA SER A 151 9.51 16.73 -3.92
C SER A 151 10.69 17.20 -3.06
N LYS A 152 11.74 16.39 -2.90
CA LYS A 152 12.90 16.75 -2.07
C LYS A 152 13.76 17.84 -2.65
N LYS A 153 13.86 17.89 -3.98
CA LYS A 153 14.61 18.94 -4.68
C LYS A 153 14.05 20.34 -4.38
N GLN A 154 12.75 20.43 -4.08
CA GLN A 154 12.08 21.70 -3.82
C GLN A 154 12.01 22.08 -2.33
N GLN A 155 12.04 21.11 -1.39
CA GLN A 155 11.75 21.35 0.03
C GLN A 155 12.90 21.01 1.01
N GLN A 156 14.14 21.40 0.70
CA GLN A 156 15.29 21.33 1.63
C GLN A 156 15.38 20.02 2.45
N ASN A 157 15.32 18.86 1.77
CA ASN A 157 15.52 17.51 2.32
C ASN A 157 14.45 16.94 3.28
N GLU A 158 13.33 17.63 3.54
CA GLU A 158 12.24 17.03 4.33
C GLU A 158 11.24 16.26 3.44
N ILE A 159 10.68 15.16 3.98
CA ILE A 159 9.61 14.44 3.31
C ILE A 159 8.30 15.21 3.49
N ASN A 160 7.65 15.51 2.37
CA ASN A 160 6.27 15.95 2.38
C ASN A 160 5.35 14.77 2.78
N THR A 161 4.95 14.76 4.05
CA THR A 161 4.07 13.73 4.62
C THR A 161 2.71 13.63 3.91
N GLN A 162 2.17 14.74 3.41
CA GLN A 162 0.92 14.75 2.63
C GLN A 162 1.10 14.05 1.29
N LEU A 163 2.21 14.33 0.59
CA LEU A 163 2.52 13.64 -0.66
C LEU A 163 2.72 12.14 -0.43
N LEU A 164 3.39 11.77 0.66
CA LEU A 164 3.59 10.38 1.04
C LEU A 164 2.25 9.65 1.24
N GLU A 165 1.34 10.28 1.98
CA GLU A 165 -0.03 9.78 2.17
C GLU A 165 -0.74 9.63 0.82
N GLN A 166 -0.75 10.68 -0.01
CA GLN A 166 -1.42 10.66 -1.31
C GLN A 166 -0.89 9.55 -2.23
N VAL A 167 0.43 9.34 -2.28
CA VAL A 167 1.06 8.28 -3.07
C VAL A 167 0.65 6.90 -2.57
N PHE A 168 0.76 6.63 -1.27
CA PHE A 168 0.41 5.31 -0.76
C PHE A 168 -1.10 5.03 -0.73
N GLN A 169 -1.93 6.06 -0.61
CA GLN A 169 -3.37 5.95 -0.85
C GLN A 169 -3.65 5.58 -2.31
N CYS A 170 -2.99 6.24 -3.27
CA CYS A 170 -3.08 5.89 -4.69
C CYS A 170 -2.71 4.41 -4.92
N LEU A 171 -1.54 3.97 -4.43
CA LEU A 171 -1.11 2.56 -4.54
C LEU A 171 -2.12 1.58 -3.92
N THR A 172 -2.68 1.92 -2.75
CA THR A 172 -3.67 1.08 -2.07
C THR A 172 -4.97 0.97 -2.88
N TYR A 173 -5.43 2.05 -3.52
CA TYR A 173 -6.58 1.99 -4.42
C TYR A 173 -6.28 1.24 -5.72
N LEU A 174 -5.08 1.39 -6.29
CA LEU A 174 -4.67 0.58 -7.44
C LEU A 174 -4.71 -0.91 -7.09
N PHE A 175 -4.24 -1.30 -5.90
CA PHE A 175 -4.42 -2.66 -5.41
C PHE A 175 -5.90 -3.02 -5.26
N LYS A 176 -6.74 -2.15 -4.70
CA LYS A 176 -8.19 -2.39 -4.58
C LYS A 176 -8.84 -2.73 -5.92
N TYR A 177 -8.52 -2.00 -6.99
CA TYR A 177 -9.17 -2.18 -8.30
C TYR A 177 -8.50 -3.25 -9.17
N LEU A 178 -7.18 -3.44 -9.05
CA LEU A 178 -6.41 -4.32 -9.94
C LEU A 178 -6.01 -5.66 -9.31
N TRP A 179 -6.43 -5.95 -8.07
CA TRP A 179 -5.96 -7.11 -7.31
C TRP A 179 -6.02 -8.43 -8.10
N ARG A 180 -7.11 -8.69 -8.86
CA ARG A 180 -7.27 -9.94 -9.62
C ARG A 180 -6.17 -10.13 -10.67
N ILE A 181 -5.76 -9.05 -11.31
CA ILE A 181 -4.73 -9.07 -12.36
C ILE A 181 -3.35 -9.10 -11.71
N MET A 182 -3.15 -8.33 -10.64
CA MET A 182 -1.91 -8.29 -9.89
C MET A 182 -1.57 -9.61 -9.21
N LEU A 183 -2.56 -10.37 -8.72
CA LEU A 183 -2.33 -11.71 -8.17
C LEU A 183 -1.78 -12.70 -9.20
N LYS A 184 -2.21 -12.59 -10.47
CA LYS A 184 -1.68 -13.42 -11.56
C LYS A 184 -0.20 -13.11 -11.87
N ASP A 185 0.26 -11.92 -11.51
CA ASP A 185 1.61 -11.41 -11.78
C ASP A 185 2.37 -11.05 -10.50
N LEU A 186 2.01 -11.72 -9.39
CA LEU A 186 2.44 -11.33 -8.04
C LEU A 186 3.97 -11.35 -7.87
N ALA A 187 4.65 -12.32 -8.49
CA ALA A 187 6.11 -12.44 -8.44
C ALA A 187 6.80 -11.21 -9.05
N ASN A 188 6.43 -10.82 -10.27
CA ASN A 188 7.02 -9.65 -10.93
C ASN A 188 6.65 -8.35 -10.22
N LEU A 189 5.42 -8.25 -9.70
CA LEU A 189 5.00 -7.11 -8.90
C LEU A 189 5.79 -7.01 -7.58
N TYR A 190 6.05 -8.14 -6.93
CA TYR A 190 6.89 -8.19 -5.74
C TYR A 190 8.31 -7.72 -6.05
N GLU A 191 8.94 -8.21 -7.11
CA GLU A 191 10.28 -7.77 -7.52
C GLU A 191 10.32 -6.26 -7.86
N LEU A 192 9.26 -5.74 -8.48
CA LEU A 192 9.10 -4.31 -8.71
C LEU A 192 9.04 -3.52 -7.40
N TYR A 193 8.23 -3.95 -6.44
CA TYR A 193 8.17 -3.33 -5.11
C TYR A 193 9.49 -3.47 -4.35
N THR A 194 10.16 -4.61 -4.46
CA THR A 194 11.46 -4.83 -3.81
C THR A 194 12.51 -3.86 -4.33
N LYS A 195 12.59 -3.70 -5.65
CA LYS A 195 13.53 -2.80 -6.32
C LYS A 195 13.35 -1.33 -5.94
N TYR A 196 12.12 -0.86 -5.72
CA TYR A 196 11.84 0.57 -5.54
C TYR A 196 11.36 0.96 -4.13
N LEU A 197 10.80 0.04 -3.35
CA LEU A 197 10.14 0.29 -2.07
C LEU A 197 10.66 -0.52 -0.87
N PHE A 198 11.16 -1.75 -1.05
CA PHE A 198 11.58 -2.58 0.09
C PHE A 198 13.10 -2.63 0.32
N SER A 199 13.86 -2.91 -0.74
CA SER A 199 15.31 -3.17 -0.65
C SER A 199 16.16 -2.09 -1.31
N SER A 200 15.54 -0.95 -1.64
CA SER A 200 16.19 -0.02 -2.55
C SER A 200 17.19 0.90 -1.84
N LYS A 201 18.44 0.85 -2.31
CA LYS A 201 19.43 1.91 -2.11
C LYS A 201 18.85 3.28 -2.48
N ILE A 202 17.89 3.33 -3.41
CA ILE A 202 17.16 4.54 -3.80
C ILE A 202 16.48 5.13 -2.57
N ILE A 203 15.66 4.39 -1.82
CA ILE A 203 14.92 4.98 -0.68
C ILE A 203 15.85 5.45 0.43
N ASN A 204 16.93 4.72 0.68
CA ASN A 204 17.95 5.13 1.65
C ASN A 204 18.61 6.46 1.22
N THR A 205 18.76 6.71 -0.08
CA THR A 205 19.16 8.03 -0.60
C THR A 205 18.02 9.04 -0.60
N LEU A 206 16.76 8.59 -0.64
CA LEU A 206 15.62 9.48 -0.55
C LEU A 206 15.56 10.09 0.85
N THR A 207 15.66 9.35 1.94
CA THR A 207 15.41 9.94 3.26
C THR A 207 16.02 9.15 4.41
N THR A 208 16.28 9.84 5.52
CA THR A 208 16.54 9.22 6.81
C THR A 208 15.30 8.52 7.40
N ASN A 209 14.09 8.84 6.92
CA ASN A 209 12.81 8.26 7.36
C ASN A 209 12.35 7.09 6.47
N TYR A 210 13.26 6.38 5.80
CA TYR A 210 12.95 5.33 4.83
C TYR A 210 12.16 4.16 5.43
N GLU A 211 12.26 3.95 6.75
CA GLU A 211 11.48 2.96 7.49
C GLU A 211 9.97 3.19 7.37
N TYR A 212 9.52 4.45 7.31
CA TYR A 212 8.10 4.76 7.08
C TYR A 212 7.65 4.35 5.69
N ILE A 213 8.48 4.60 4.67
CA ILE A 213 8.18 4.21 3.29
C ILE A 213 8.08 2.68 3.20
N ARG A 214 9.00 1.95 3.84
CA ARG A 214 8.96 0.48 3.92
C ARG A 214 7.71 -0.01 4.63
N SER A 215 7.32 0.62 5.75
CA SER A 215 6.11 0.28 6.49
C SER A 215 4.84 0.54 5.68
N PHE A 216 4.72 1.69 5.01
CA PHE A 216 3.56 1.98 4.14
C PHE A 216 3.52 1.08 2.91
N ALA A 217 4.67 0.74 2.33
CA ALA A 217 4.74 -0.24 1.25
C ALA A 217 4.30 -1.63 1.75
N ALA A 218 4.69 -2.03 2.96
CA ALA A 218 4.29 -3.30 3.54
C ALA A 218 2.79 -3.35 3.85
N GLU A 219 2.24 -2.29 4.45
CA GLU A 219 0.82 -2.18 4.78
C GLU A 219 -0.06 -2.14 3.51
N SER A 220 0.36 -1.41 2.48
CA SER A 220 -0.35 -1.42 1.19
C SER A 220 -0.27 -2.81 0.52
N PHE A 221 0.92 -3.43 0.45
CA PHE A 221 1.10 -4.74 -0.18
C PHE A 221 0.37 -5.87 0.57
N ALA A 222 0.24 -5.75 1.89
CA ALA A 222 -0.55 -6.65 2.72
C ALA A 222 -2.01 -6.76 2.26
N TYR A 223 -2.61 -5.69 1.73
CA TYR A 223 -3.95 -5.76 1.13
C TYR A 223 -4.03 -6.81 0.01
N LEU A 224 -3.02 -6.82 -0.87
CA LEU A 224 -2.97 -7.78 -1.98
C LEU A 224 -2.72 -9.20 -1.46
N LEU A 225 -1.78 -9.37 -0.53
CA LEU A 225 -1.46 -10.69 0.03
C LEU A 225 -2.63 -11.32 0.79
N ARG A 226 -3.51 -10.53 1.41
CA ARG A 226 -4.74 -11.04 2.05
C ARG A 226 -5.76 -11.62 1.05
N LYS A 227 -5.59 -11.39 -0.25
CA LYS A 227 -6.43 -11.96 -1.32
C LYS A 227 -5.91 -13.29 -1.86
N ILE A 228 -4.75 -13.77 -1.39
CA ILE A 228 -4.20 -15.07 -1.79
C ILE A 228 -4.93 -16.20 -1.08
N GLU A 229 -5.40 -17.18 -1.85
CA GLU A 229 -6.03 -18.39 -1.31
C GLU A 229 -4.98 -19.42 -0.86
N ASN A 230 -3.92 -19.58 -1.65
CA ASN A 230 -2.81 -20.52 -1.38
C ASN A 230 -1.46 -19.81 -1.44
N TYR A 231 -0.82 -19.62 -0.28
CA TYR A 231 0.48 -18.96 -0.17
C TYR A 231 1.67 -19.82 -0.63
N GLN A 232 1.49 -21.14 -0.80
CA GLN A 232 2.59 -22.08 -1.02
C GLN A 232 3.43 -21.70 -2.24
N SER A 233 2.82 -21.49 -3.41
CA SER A 233 3.55 -21.16 -4.64
C SER A 233 4.34 -19.86 -4.54
N PHE A 234 3.80 -18.85 -3.84
CA PHE A 234 4.48 -17.58 -3.65
C PHE A 234 5.62 -17.68 -2.64
N ILE A 235 5.42 -18.38 -1.52
CA ILE A 235 6.48 -18.65 -0.54
C ILE A 235 7.59 -19.51 -1.14
N ASP A 236 7.24 -20.50 -1.95
CA ASP A 236 8.20 -21.31 -2.69
C ASP A 236 9.00 -20.46 -3.67
N TYR A 237 8.36 -19.60 -4.47
CA TYR A 237 9.05 -18.63 -5.31
C TYR A 237 10.01 -17.73 -4.51
N LEU A 238 9.59 -17.27 -3.33
CA LEU A 238 10.40 -16.38 -2.52
C LEU A 238 11.65 -17.04 -1.94
N PHE A 239 11.55 -18.30 -1.51
CA PHE A 239 12.61 -18.97 -0.72
C PHE A 239 13.30 -20.15 -1.43
N ASN A 240 12.89 -20.54 -2.65
CA ASN A 240 13.54 -21.63 -3.38
C ASN A 240 14.73 -21.20 -4.23
N THR A 241 14.68 -20.00 -4.81
CA THR A 241 15.48 -19.64 -6.00
C THR A 241 16.78 -18.88 -5.73
N THR A 242 16.93 -18.23 -4.58
CA THR A 242 18.10 -17.38 -4.26
C THR A 242 18.36 -17.27 -2.76
N GLU A 243 19.63 -17.07 -2.39
CA GLU A 243 19.97 -16.52 -1.08
C GLU A 243 19.49 -15.06 -1.06
N ARG A 244 18.60 -14.73 -0.12
CA ARG A 244 18.07 -13.38 0.10
C ARG A 244 18.98 -12.67 1.10
N ASP A 245 19.26 -11.39 0.88
CA ASP A 245 20.04 -10.62 1.85
C ASP A 245 19.21 -10.28 3.11
N GLU A 246 19.89 -9.82 4.17
CA GLU A 246 19.22 -9.51 5.44
C GLU A 246 18.17 -8.38 5.30
N ASN A 247 18.38 -7.40 4.43
CA ASN A 247 17.46 -6.28 4.24
C ASN A 247 16.16 -6.71 3.57
N GLU A 248 16.28 -7.64 2.62
CA GLU A 248 15.17 -8.23 1.91
C GLU A 248 14.35 -9.15 2.82
N LEU A 249 15.02 -10.01 3.60
CA LEU A 249 14.37 -10.83 4.63
C LEU A 249 13.64 -9.97 5.66
N ASP A 250 14.25 -8.86 6.06
CA ASP A 250 13.67 -7.88 6.95
C ASP A 250 12.41 -7.23 6.39
N SER A 251 12.41 -6.93 5.08
CA SER A 251 11.27 -6.34 4.40
C SER A 251 10.14 -7.35 4.21
N LEU A 252 10.46 -8.59 3.86
CA LEU A 252 9.51 -9.69 3.82
C LEU A 252 8.84 -9.89 5.17
N ALA A 253 9.61 -9.83 6.26
CA ALA A 253 9.07 -9.95 7.60
C ALA A 253 8.05 -8.84 7.91
N LEU A 254 8.35 -7.59 7.52
CA LEU A 254 7.40 -6.48 7.63
C LEU A 254 6.11 -6.77 6.84
N VAL A 255 6.24 -7.09 5.55
CA VAL A 255 5.11 -7.39 4.65
C VAL A 255 4.22 -8.52 5.19
N PHE A 256 4.82 -9.65 5.61
CA PHE A 256 4.06 -10.78 6.16
C PHE A 256 3.44 -10.46 7.50
N SER A 257 4.11 -9.67 8.34
CA SER A 257 3.53 -9.22 9.61
C SER A 257 2.31 -8.32 9.37
N GLU A 258 2.40 -7.33 8.48
CA GLU A 258 1.28 -6.46 8.13
C GLU A 258 0.13 -7.25 7.50
N THR A 259 0.43 -8.28 6.70
CA THR A 259 -0.59 -9.20 6.14
C THR A 259 -1.41 -9.86 7.25
N CYS A 260 -0.76 -10.24 8.35
CA CYS A 260 -1.41 -10.90 9.49
C CYS A 260 -2.13 -9.93 10.44
N LYS A 261 -1.62 -8.71 10.61
CA LYS A 261 -2.20 -7.72 11.53
C LYS A 261 -3.59 -7.28 11.07
N ASN A 262 -4.47 -7.04 12.04
CA ASN A 262 -5.77 -6.41 11.85
C ASN A 262 -5.96 -5.31 12.91
N VAL A 263 -7.07 -4.57 12.84
CA VAL A 263 -7.40 -3.50 13.80
C VAL A 263 -7.48 -4.02 15.24
N GLN A 264 -7.32 -3.12 16.21
CA GLN A 264 -7.51 -3.40 17.65
C GLN A 264 -6.68 -4.57 18.19
N SER A 265 -5.42 -4.69 17.77
CA SER A 265 -4.51 -5.77 18.20
C SER A 265 -4.98 -7.19 17.85
N THR A 266 -5.93 -7.33 16.93
CA THR A 266 -6.40 -8.63 16.42
C THR A 266 -5.59 -9.06 15.20
N PHE A 267 -5.80 -10.31 14.77
CA PHE A 267 -5.23 -10.87 13.55
C PHE A 267 -6.28 -11.04 12.46
N HIS A 268 -5.86 -10.92 11.21
CA HIS A 268 -6.69 -11.18 10.03
C HIS A 268 -6.97 -12.68 9.90
N SER A 269 -8.05 -13.04 9.19
CA SER A 269 -8.46 -14.44 9.00
C SER A 269 -7.42 -15.29 8.26
N CYS A 270 -6.61 -14.68 7.40
CA CYS A 270 -5.57 -15.36 6.63
C CYS A 270 -4.32 -15.72 7.45
N THR A 271 -4.15 -15.17 8.66
CA THR A 271 -2.94 -15.31 9.49
C THR A 271 -2.54 -16.76 9.70
N LYS A 272 -3.51 -17.63 10.04
CA LYS A 272 -3.25 -19.05 10.26
C LYS A 272 -2.71 -19.73 8.99
N SER A 273 -3.32 -19.43 7.84
CA SER A 273 -2.91 -20.02 6.55
C SER A 273 -1.47 -19.59 6.17
N LEU A 274 -1.20 -18.29 6.25
CA LEU A 274 0.11 -17.72 5.96
C LEU A 274 1.21 -18.25 6.90
N LEU A 275 1.00 -18.19 8.22
CA LEU A 275 1.99 -18.61 9.20
C LEU A 275 2.30 -20.12 9.08
N LEU A 276 1.29 -20.97 8.91
CA LEU A 276 1.54 -22.40 8.73
C LEU A 276 2.37 -22.68 7.47
N CYS A 277 2.14 -21.96 6.38
CA CYS A 277 2.92 -22.12 5.16
C CYS A 277 4.39 -21.66 5.36
N LEU A 278 4.61 -20.52 6.00
CA LEU A 278 5.95 -20.03 6.34
C LEU A 278 6.69 -20.98 7.29
N LEU A 279 6.02 -21.48 8.34
CA LEU A 279 6.63 -22.38 9.30
C LEU A 279 6.98 -23.75 8.69
N LYS A 280 6.15 -24.29 7.78
CA LYS A 280 6.52 -25.49 7.01
C LYS A 280 7.82 -25.25 6.23
N LYS A 281 8.00 -24.05 5.68
CA LYS A 281 9.21 -23.69 4.95
C LYS A 281 10.47 -23.63 5.83
N ILE A 282 10.33 -23.38 7.15
CA ILE A 282 11.47 -23.53 8.10
C ILE A 282 12.01 -24.96 8.08
N ILE A 283 11.14 -25.96 8.05
CA ILE A 283 11.55 -27.37 8.09
C ILE A 283 12.43 -27.68 6.88
N GLU A 284 12.06 -27.15 5.71
CA GLU A 284 12.78 -27.37 4.46
C GLU A 284 14.09 -26.57 4.38
N LYS A 285 14.08 -25.28 4.78
CA LYS A 285 15.22 -24.35 4.64
C LYS A 285 15.42 -23.49 5.89
N PRO A 286 15.84 -24.07 7.03
CA PRO A 286 15.89 -23.36 8.30
C PRO A 286 16.87 -22.18 8.29
N LYS A 287 18.03 -22.33 7.63
CA LYS A 287 19.07 -21.29 7.60
C LYS A 287 18.64 -19.99 6.92
N VAL A 288 17.77 -20.08 5.91
CA VAL A 288 17.35 -18.92 5.11
C VAL A 288 16.19 -18.17 5.77
N ILE A 289 15.17 -18.91 6.23
CA ILE A 289 13.90 -18.30 6.63
C ILE A 289 13.78 -18.05 8.14
N HIS A 290 14.67 -18.62 8.96
CA HIS A 290 14.60 -18.49 10.42
C HIS A 290 14.61 -17.02 10.90
N LEU A 291 15.49 -16.19 10.35
CA LEU A 291 15.58 -14.77 10.71
C LEU A 291 14.29 -14.02 10.36
N CYS A 292 13.76 -14.25 9.16
CA CYS A 292 12.51 -13.66 8.70
C CYS A 292 11.35 -14.04 9.63
N ILE A 293 11.20 -15.32 9.98
CA ILE A 293 10.10 -15.78 10.84
C ILE A 293 10.25 -15.30 12.28
N LYS A 294 11.48 -15.31 12.83
CA LYS A 294 11.74 -14.70 14.14
C LYS A 294 11.26 -13.24 14.16
N LYS A 295 11.58 -12.47 13.13
CA LYS A 295 11.15 -11.07 13.02
C LYS A 295 9.63 -10.93 12.85
N ILE A 296 8.99 -11.78 12.03
CA ILE A 296 7.52 -11.82 11.91
C ILE A 296 6.89 -12.01 13.29
N TYR A 297 7.32 -13.03 14.04
CA TYR A 297 6.75 -13.31 15.36
C TYR A 297 6.98 -12.16 16.35
N LEU A 298 8.17 -11.53 16.35
CA LEU A 298 8.43 -10.35 17.18
C LEU A 298 7.44 -9.21 16.88
N LEU A 299 7.22 -8.90 15.60
CA LEU A 299 6.29 -7.85 15.16
C LEU A 299 4.83 -8.18 15.50
N LEU A 300 4.44 -9.46 15.40
CA LEU A 300 3.09 -9.90 15.75
C LEU A 300 2.84 -9.90 17.25
N ILE A 301 3.84 -10.26 18.06
CA ILE A 301 3.78 -10.21 19.53
C ILE A 301 3.67 -8.76 20.01
N GLN A 302 4.39 -7.82 19.38
CA GLN A 302 4.28 -6.39 19.69
C GLN A 302 2.91 -5.79 19.34
N HIS A 303 2.23 -6.36 18.35
CA HIS A 303 0.90 -5.92 17.92
C HIS A 303 -0.24 -6.46 18.79
N THR A 304 -0.16 -7.73 19.18
CA THR A 304 -1.23 -8.45 19.88
C THR A 304 -1.21 -8.23 21.40
N ASN A 305 -2.23 -8.73 22.07
CA ASN A 305 -2.32 -8.83 23.51
C ASN A 305 -2.52 -10.30 23.95
N LYS A 306 -2.62 -10.54 25.27
CA LYS A 306 -2.82 -11.87 25.86
C LYS A 306 -4.09 -12.58 25.35
N GLN A 307 -5.11 -11.83 24.92
CA GLN A 307 -6.38 -12.39 24.47
C GLN A 307 -6.28 -13.03 23.07
N TYR A 308 -5.50 -12.42 22.15
CA TYR A 308 -5.46 -12.84 20.75
C TYR A 308 -4.18 -13.59 20.34
N VAL A 309 -3.19 -13.70 21.25
CA VAL A 309 -1.91 -14.36 20.97
C VAL A 309 -2.01 -15.86 20.68
N GLU A 310 -3.11 -16.50 21.08
CA GLU A 310 -3.32 -17.95 20.98
C GLU A 310 -3.12 -18.48 19.55
N ILE A 311 -3.51 -17.71 18.53
CA ILE A 311 -3.34 -18.09 17.13
C ILE A 311 -1.86 -18.35 16.78
N LEU A 312 -0.94 -17.52 17.30
CA LEU A 312 0.49 -17.66 17.07
C LEU A 312 1.03 -18.94 17.70
N TRP A 313 0.60 -19.23 18.93
CA TRP A 313 0.95 -20.43 19.68
C TRP A 313 0.45 -21.69 18.97
N ASN A 314 -0.82 -21.68 18.55
CA ASN A 314 -1.44 -22.81 17.86
C ASN A 314 -0.75 -23.12 16.53
N CYS A 315 -0.26 -22.12 15.79
CA CYS A 315 0.52 -22.36 14.57
C CYS A 315 1.86 -23.05 14.86
N LEU A 316 2.59 -22.62 15.91
CA LEU A 316 3.84 -23.26 16.31
C LEU A 316 3.63 -24.69 16.79
N MET A 317 2.62 -24.92 17.65
CA MET A 317 2.33 -26.24 18.19
C MET A 317 1.89 -27.23 17.10
N ASN A 318 1.16 -26.76 16.09
CA ASN A 318 0.80 -27.59 14.94
C ASN A 318 2.06 -28.11 14.24
N ILE A 319 3.01 -27.22 13.96
CA ILE A 319 4.26 -27.58 13.29
C ILE A 319 5.14 -28.46 14.17
N TYR A 320 5.24 -28.17 15.47
CA TYR A 320 5.96 -29.01 16.42
C TYR A 320 5.42 -30.45 16.44
N ARG A 321 4.09 -30.63 16.44
CA ARG A 321 3.45 -31.94 16.37
C ARG A 321 3.71 -32.66 15.05
N THR A 322 3.77 -31.94 13.93
CA THR A 322 4.13 -32.55 12.64
C THR A 322 5.57 -33.08 12.60
N ILE A 323 6.48 -32.46 13.35
CA ILE A 323 7.88 -32.89 13.45
C ILE A 323 8.04 -34.02 14.48
N ASN A 324 7.26 -34.00 15.57
CA ASN A 324 7.32 -34.97 16.66
C ASN A 324 6.00 -35.75 16.83
N PRO A 325 5.61 -36.60 15.86
CA PRO A 325 4.34 -37.33 15.90
C PRO A 325 4.23 -38.33 17.07
N ASN A 326 5.36 -38.73 17.66
CA ASN A 326 5.41 -39.75 18.72
C ASN A 326 5.35 -39.19 20.15
N ASN A 327 5.37 -37.86 20.33
CA ASN A 327 5.29 -37.19 21.66
C ASN A 327 3.85 -36.75 22.02
N ILE A 328 2.84 -37.48 21.54
CA ILE A 328 1.43 -37.08 21.69
C ILE A 328 0.76 -37.68 22.93
N ASN A 329 1.42 -38.61 23.63
CA ASN A 329 0.97 -39.13 24.91
C ASN A 329 1.95 -38.71 26.00
N ASP A 330 1.72 -37.55 26.62
CA ASP A 330 1.92 -37.26 28.05
C ASP A 330 1.41 -35.85 28.39
#